data_AF-A0A7J7PAX1-F1
#
_entry.id   AF-A0A7J7PAX1-F1
#
_cell.length_a   1.000
_cell.length_b   1.000
_cell.length_c   1.000
_cell.angle_alpha   90.00
_cell.angle_beta   90.00
_cell.angle_gamma   90.00
#
_symmetry.space_group_name_H-M   'P 1'
#
loop_
_entity.id
_entity.type
_entity.pdbx_description
1 polymer ?
#
loop_
_entity_poly.entity_id
_entity_poly.type
_entity_poly.pdbx_seq_one_letter_code
_entity_poly.pdbx_strand_id
1 'polypeptide(L)'
;SKIGNLSTNIIPYFAENGEDTQVLRYEHGQKYDPHYDYFADKVNIARGGHRIATVLMYLSDVAKGGETVFPSAEDSPRRKPPGTDDDLSDCAKKGIAVKPRRGDALLFFNLYPTAVPDPNSLHAGCPVIEGEKWSATKWIHVDSFDKTLGVGAGNCTDENESCEKWTALGECQNNPEYMVGSPEIPGACRRSCKLC
;
A
#
# COMPACT_ATOMS: atom_id res chain seq x y z
N SER A 1 6.94 13.22 3.00
CA SER A 1 6.82 12.01 2.15
C SER A 1 8.05 11.89 1.23
N LYS A 2 8.64 10.69 1.08
CA LYS A 2 9.72 10.44 0.11
C LYS A 2 9.11 9.89 -1.17
N ILE A 3 9.15 10.66 -2.25
CA ILE A 3 8.78 10.22 -3.61
C ILE A 3 10.08 9.78 -4.30
N GLY A 4 10.14 8.54 -4.78
CA GLY A 4 11.33 8.00 -5.45
C GLY A 4 10.97 7.04 -6.57
N ASN A 5 11.78 7.01 -7.62
CA ASN A 5 11.68 6.04 -8.72
C ASN A 5 12.05 4.65 -8.22
N LEU A 6 11.17 3.67 -8.45
CA LEU A 6 11.38 2.29 -8.06
C LEU A 6 12.34 1.58 -9.04
N SER A 7 13.48 1.11 -8.53
CA SER A 7 14.32 0.11 -9.18
C SER A 7 13.91 -1.29 -8.74
N THR A 8 14.05 -2.24 -9.64
CA THR A 8 13.43 -3.57 -9.73
C THR A 8 13.82 -4.59 -8.64
N ASN A 9 14.37 -4.16 -7.50
CA ASN A 9 14.97 -5.04 -6.48
C ASN A 9 14.12 -5.26 -5.20
N ILE A 10 12.85 -4.84 -5.17
CA ILE A 10 11.94 -5.02 -3.99
C ILE A 10 10.96 -6.21 -4.20
N ILE A 11 11.19 -7.02 -5.24
CA ILE A 11 10.23 -8.02 -5.76
C ILE A 11 9.77 -9.12 -4.78
N PRO A 12 10.59 -9.67 -3.84
CA PRO A 12 10.12 -10.78 -3.01
C PRO A 12 8.99 -10.38 -2.05
N TYR A 13 9.07 -9.18 -1.46
CA TYR A 13 8.09 -8.67 -0.48
C TYR A 13 6.76 -8.25 -1.14
N PHE A 14 6.77 -7.99 -2.46
CA PHE A 14 5.61 -7.46 -3.17
C PHE A 14 4.65 -8.52 -3.70
N ALA A 15 5.09 -9.77 -3.85
CA ALA A 15 4.25 -10.83 -4.39
C ALA A 15 3.21 -11.28 -3.35
N GLU A 16 3.64 -11.58 -2.13
CA GLU A 16 2.78 -12.19 -1.10
C GLU A 16 1.95 -11.16 -0.29
N ASN A 17 2.44 -9.93 -0.17
CA ASN A 17 1.75 -8.85 0.55
C ASN A 17 0.89 -7.96 -0.37
N GLY A 18 0.92 -8.19 -1.69
CA GLY A 18 0.33 -7.27 -2.65
C GLY A 18 -1.05 -7.71 -3.15
N GLU A 19 -2.09 -6.89 -2.98
CA GLU A 19 -3.41 -7.15 -3.58
C GLU A 19 -3.34 -7.27 -5.11
N ASP A 20 -4.33 -7.90 -5.74
CA ASP A 20 -4.45 -7.87 -7.21
C ASP A 20 -4.38 -6.45 -7.76
N THR A 21 -3.69 -6.28 -8.89
CA THR A 21 -3.53 -4.96 -9.51
C THR A 21 -4.89 -4.42 -9.98
N GLN A 22 -5.30 -3.28 -9.46
CA GLN A 22 -6.54 -2.62 -9.86
C GLN A 22 -6.27 -1.65 -11.01
N VAL A 23 -6.96 -1.83 -12.14
CA VAL A 23 -6.90 -0.89 -13.27
C VAL A 23 -8.12 0.02 -13.27
N LEU A 24 -7.89 1.32 -13.37
CA LEU A 24 -8.93 2.35 -13.44
C LEU A 24 -8.76 3.19 -14.71
N ARG A 25 -9.91 3.54 -15.31
CA ARG A 25 -10.02 4.49 -16.40
C ARG A 25 -10.84 5.69 -15.93
N TYR A 26 -10.33 6.89 -16.20
CA TYR A 26 -11.05 8.13 -15.98
C TYR A 26 -11.25 8.87 -17.30
N GLU A 27 -12.51 9.15 -17.60
CA GLU A 27 -12.96 9.98 -18.71
C GLU A 27 -12.97 11.47 -18.33
N HIS A 28 -13.30 12.32 -19.29
CA HIS A 28 -13.41 13.76 -19.08
C HIS A 28 -14.30 14.10 -17.88
N GLY A 29 -13.78 14.95 -16.98
CA GLY A 29 -14.43 15.40 -15.75
C GLY A 29 -14.41 14.38 -14.60
N GLN A 30 -14.11 13.10 -14.86
CA GLN A 30 -14.03 12.09 -13.81
C GLN A 30 -12.82 12.33 -12.92
N LYS A 31 -13.00 12.06 -11.63
CA LYS A 31 -12.05 12.32 -10.55
C LYS A 31 -12.14 11.21 -9.50
N TYR A 32 -11.23 11.27 -8.53
CA TYR A 32 -11.33 10.48 -7.30
C TYR A 32 -11.19 11.42 -6.11
N ASP A 33 -12.17 11.41 -5.22
CA ASP A 33 -12.19 12.33 -4.07
C ASP A 33 -11.06 12.02 -3.05
N PRO A 34 -10.65 13.01 -2.23
CA PRO A 34 -9.60 12.80 -1.24
C PRO A 34 -9.89 11.63 -0.31
N HIS A 35 -8.94 10.71 -0.19
CA HIS A 35 -9.06 9.49 0.61
C HIS A 35 -7.70 9.01 1.11
N TYR A 36 -7.76 8.00 1.98
CA TYR A 36 -6.62 7.23 2.44
C TYR A 36 -6.71 5.81 1.91
N ASP A 37 -5.56 5.22 1.63
CA ASP A 37 -5.50 3.81 1.25
C ASP A 37 -5.40 2.87 2.45
N TYR A 38 -5.09 3.36 3.66
CA TYR A 38 -5.16 2.54 4.86
C TYR A 38 -6.62 2.35 5.31
N PHE A 39 -6.92 1.18 5.89
CA PHE A 39 -8.25 0.87 6.40
C PHE A 39 -8.56 1.61 7.71
N ALA A 40 -9.81 2.01 7.90
CA ALA A 40 -10.32 2.50 9.18
C ALA A 40 -11.06 1.41 9.98
N ASP A 41 -11.39 0.29 9.35
CA ASP A 41 -12.23 -0.77 9.92
C ASP A 41 -11.39 -1.98 10.39
N LYS A 42 -11.77 -2.54 11.54
CA LYS A 42 -11.06 -3.64 12.18
C LYS A 42 -11.08 -4.95 11.38
N VAL A 43 -12.02 -5.11 10.44
CA VAL A 43 -12.20 -6.36 9.67
C VAL A 43 -11.18 -6.45 8.54
N ASN A 44 -10.94 -5.37 7.79
CA ASN A 44 -9.90 -5.35 6.78
C ASN A 44 -8.49 -5.38 7.40
N ILE A 45 -8.29 -4.83 8.59
CA ILE A 45 -7.03 -4.98 9.34
C ILE A 45 -6.75 -6.46 9.68
N ALA A 46 -7.77 -7.26 9.95
CA ALA A 46 -7.59 -8.69 10.22
C ALA A 46 -7.17 -9.52 8.99
N ARG A 47 -7.24 -8.94 7.77
CA ARG A 47 -6.81 -9.57 6.51
C ARG A 47 -5.53 -8.90 5.99
N GLY A 48 -4.37 -9.38 6.44
CA GLY A 48 -3.06 -8.89 6.00
C GLY A 48 -2.64 -7.54 6.63
N GLY A 49 -3.43 -6.97 7.54
CA GLY A 49 -3.15 -5.68 8.17
C GLY A 49 -3.40 -4.48 7.25
N HIS A 50 -3.02 -3.29 7.72
CA HIS A 50 -3.11 -2.07 6.91
C HIS A 50 -2.25 -2.18 5.64
N ARG A 51 -2.69 -1.52 4.57
CA ARG A 51 -1.86 -1.25 3.40
C ARG A 51 -0.72 -0.33 3.81
N ILE A 52 0.52 -0.80 3.81
CA ILE A 52 1.71 -0.02 4.17
C ILE A 52 2.09 0.98 3.08
N ALA A 53 1.91 0.60 1.81
CA ALA A 53 2.32 1.40 0.67
C ALA A 53 1.41 1.19 -0.53
N THR A 54 1.39 2.20 -1.39
CA THR A 54 0.66 2.19 -2.66
C THR A 54 1.62 2.50 -3.80
N VAL A 55 1.58 1.67 -4.83
CA VAL A 55 2.24 1.92 -6.11
C VAL A 55 1.17 2.26 -7.15
N LEU A 56 1.12 3.52 -7.57
CA LEU A 56 0.23 4.01 -8.62
C LEU A 56 1.01 4.18 -9.91
N MET A 57 0.71 3.36 -10.91
CA MET A 57 1.32 3.38 -12.23
C MET A 57 0.43 4.14 -13.21
N TYR A 58 1.02 5.07 -13.97
CA TYR A 58 0.30 5.79 -15.03
C TYR A 58 0.45 5.05 -16.36
N LEU A 59 -0.67 4.63 -16.94
CA LEU A 59 -0.72 3.82 -18.16
C LEU A 59 -0.99 4.66 -19.42
N SER A 60 -1.37 5.93 -19.24
CA SER A 60 -1.53 6.92 -20.31
C SER A 60 -0.93 8.26 -19.92
N ASP A 61 -0.54 9.04 -20.94
CA ASP A 61 -0.29 10.47 -20.79
C ASP A 61 -1.63 11.20 -20.75
N VAL A 62 -1.78 12.17 -19.84
CA VAL A 62 -2.97 13.04 -19.77
C VAL A 62 -2.56 14.44 -20.18
N ALA A 63 -3.26 15.02 -21.16
CA ALA A 63 -2.93 16.33 -21.69
C ALA A 63 -3.12 17.41 -20.63
N LYS A 64 -4.29 17.46 -19.98
CA LYS A 64 -4.60 18.40 -18.88
C LYS A 64 -5.41 17.75 -17.77
N GLY A 65 -5.12 18.13 -16.54
CA GLY A 65 -5.74 17.54 -15.35
C GLY A 65 -5.24 16.13 -15.07
N GLY A 66 -6.03 15.36 -14.32
CA GLY A 66 -5.71 13.96 -14.00
C GLY A 66 -4.56 13.77 -13.01
N GLU A 67 -4.03 14.83 -12.41
CA GLU A 67 -2.94 14.77 -11.45
C GLU A 67 -3.31 13.93 -10.23
N THR A 68 -2.32 13.29 -9.61
CA THR A 68 -2.47 12.77 -8.25
C THR A 68 -1.97 13.84 -7.28
N VAL A 69 -2.86 14.38 -6.45
CA VAL A 69 -2.56 15.46 -5.50
C VAL A 69 -2.57 14.95 -4.06
N PHE A 70 -1.65 15.45 -3.24
CA PHE A 70 -1.53 15.20 -1.81
C PHE A 70 -1.75 16.52 -1.06
N PRO A 71 -3.00 16.85 -0.67
CA PRO A 71 -3.35 18.15 -0.09
C PRO A 71 -2.67 18.42 1.26
N SER A 72 -2.36 17.35 2.01
CA SER A 72 -1.75 17.44 3.35
C SER A 72 -0.24 17.25 3.34
N ALA A 73 0.37 16.98 2.18
CA ALA A 73 1.82 16.74 2.13
C ALA A 73 2.60 18.04 2.21
N GLU A 74 3.57 18.07 3.12
CA GLU A 74 4.48 19.20 3.29
C GLU A 74 5.58 19.20 2.22
N ASP A 75 5.91 20.39 1.72
CA ASP A 75 7.04 20.58 0.82
C ASP A 75 8.36 20.28 1.53
N SER A 76 9.22 19.50 0.87
CA SER A 76 10.58 19.30 1.36
C SER A 76 11.45 20.44 0.87
N PRO A 77 12.25 21.09 1.73
CA PRO A 77 13.24 22.09 1.30
C PRO A 77 14.31 21.51 0.35
N ARG A 78 14.40 20.17 0.22
CA ARG A 78 15.28 19.49 -0.74
C ARG A 78 14.60 19.22 -2.09
N ARG A 79 13.28 19.32 -2.15
CA ARG A 79 12.54 19.24 -3.40
C ARG A 79 12.69 20.60 -4.07
N LYS A 80 13.40 20.64 -5.19
CA LYS A 80 13.30 21.80 -6.09
C LYS A 80 11.81 21.96 -6.37
N PRO A 81 11.19 23.13 -6.12
CA PRO A 81 9.79 23.32 -6.43
C PRO A 81 9.59 22.84 -7.87
N PRO A 82 8.54 22.04 -8.17
CA PRO A 82 8.18 21.80 -9.56
C PRO A 82 8.12 23.21 -10.16
N GLY A 83 9.04 23.52 -11.09
CA GLY A 83 9.13 24.87 -11.64
C GLY A 83 7.72 25.28 -12.03
N THR A 84 7.27 26.48 -11.64
CA THR A 84 5.87 26.95 -11.74
C THR A 84 5.21 26.39 -12.99
N ASP A 85 4.59 25.23 -12.85
CA ASP A 85 4.13 24.49 -14.00
C ASP A 85 2.76 25.08 -14.23
N ASP A 86 2.71 26.14 -15.04
CA ASP A 86 1.49 26.84 -15.45
C ASP A 86 0.45 25.86 -16.04
N ASP A 87 0.87 24.63 -16.32
CA ASP A 87 0.10 23.51 -16.81
C ASP A 87 -0.61 22.67 -15.71
N LEU A 88 -0.42 22.96 -14.42
CA LEU A 88 -1.15 22.30 -13.33
C LEU A 88 -2.58 22.80 -13.19
N SER A 89 -3.51 21.87 -12.99
CA SER A 89 -4.91 22.18 -12.69
C SER A 89 -5.08 22.89 -11.33
N ASP A 90 -6.19 23.60 -11.16
CA ASP A 90 -6.55 24.23 -9.88
C ASP A 90 -6.75 23.22 -8.75
N CYS A 91 -7.08 21.96 -9.10
CA CYS A 91 -7.10 20.86 -8.15
C CYS A 91 -5.68 20.51 -7.69
N ALA A 92 -4.73 20.39 -8.62
CA ALA A 92 -3.35 20.03 -8.33
C ALA A 92 -2.63 21.08 -7.49
N LYS A 93 -2.97 22.37 -7.66
CA LYS A 93 -2.42 23.48 -6.88
C LYS A 93 -2.79 23.46 -5.39
N LYS A 94 -3.71 22.59 -4.94
CA LYS A 94 -4.12 22.47 -3.53
C LYS A 94 -3.11 21.72 -2.67
N GLY A 95 -2.04 21.19 -3.24
CA GLY A 95 -0.99 20.50 -2.51
C GLY A 95 0.13 20.04 -3.42
N ILE A 96 0.88 19.05 -2.95
CA ILE A 96 1.93 18.43 -3.77
C ILE A 96 1.25 17.54 -4.81
N ALA A 97 1.51 17.79 -6.10
CA ALA A 97 0.93 17.02 -7.19
C ALA A 97 1.96 16.32 -8.06
N VAL A 98 1.50 15.27 -8.74
CA VAL A 98 2.24 14.52 -9.76
C VAL A 98 1.37 14.44 -11.01
N LYS A 99 1.91 14.92 -12.14
CA LYS A 99 1.24 14.83 -13.44
C LYS A 99 1.36 13.39 -13.98
N PRO A 100 0.26 12.77 -14.45
CA PRO A 100 0.29 11.44 -15.04
C PRO A 100 1.05 11.46 -16.38
N ARG A 101 2.12 10.67 -16.46
CA ARG A 101 2.89 10.41 -17.68
C ARG A 101 3.03 8.92 -17.85
N ARG A 102 2.76 8.42 -19.05
CA ARG A 102 2.79 6.97 -19.33
C ARG A 102 4.15 6.40 -18.94
N GLY A 103 4.12 5.34 -18.14
CA GLY A 103 5.32 4.63 -17.67
C GLY A 103 5.89 5.15 -16.36
N ASP A 104 5.53 6.36 -15.92
CA ASP A 104 5.88 6.83 -14.58
C ASP A 104 5.07 6.04 -13.52
N ALA A 105 5.71 5.78 -12.38
CA ALA A 105 5.07 5.18 -11.22
C ALA A 105 5.32 6.03 -9.98
N LEU A 106 4.27 6.20 -9.18
CA LEU A 106 4.28 6.91 -7.92
C LEU A 106 4.21 5.91 -6.78
N LEU A 107 5.24 5.88 -5.94
CA LEU A 107 5.25 5.17 -4.66
C LEU A 107 5.01 6.17 -3.53
N PHE A 108 4.06 5.86 -2.65
CA PHE A 108 3.89 6.54 -1.37
C PHE A 108 3.53 5.55 -0.26
N PHE A 109 3.85 5.94 0.97
CA PHE A 109 3.58 5.15 2.17
C PHE A 109 2.33 5.69 2.85
N ASN A 110 1.45 4.78 3.23
CA ASN A 110 0.19 5.07 3.93
C ASN A 110 0.38 5.07 5.46
N LEU A 111 1.47 4.45 5.92
CA LEU A 111 1.81 4.32 7.34
C LEU A 111 3.21 4.90 7.60
N TYR A 112 3.41 5.38 8.82
CA TYR A 112 4.74 5.61 9.37
C TYR A 112 5.49 4.27 9.54
N PRO A 113 6.84 4.28 9.65
CA PRO A 113 7.61 3.08 9.96
C PRO A 113 7.20 2.38 11.27
N THR A 114 6.50 3.10 12.15
CA THR A 114 5.89 2.59 13.38
C THR A 114 4.53 1.90 13.17
N ALA A 115 4.13 1.65 11.92
CA ALA A 115 2.85 1.08 11.50
C ALA A 115 1.60 1.90 11.90
N VAL A 116 1.79 3.19 12.23
CA VAL A 116 0.69 4.13 12.51
C VAL A 116 0.24 4.79 11.21
N PRO A 117 -1.08 4.95 10.94
CA PRO A 117 -1.56 5.69 9.77
C PRO A 117 -0.94 7.07 9.64
N ASP A 118 -0.49 7.42 8.43
CA ASP A 118 0.08 8.73 8.12
C ASP A 118 -0.99 9.66 7.52
N PRO A 119 -1.46 10.70 8.25
CA PRO A 119 -2.44 11.66 7.73
C PRO A 119 -1.94 12.45 6.51
N ASN A 120 -0.62 12.53 6.29
CA ASN A 120 -0.05 13.21 5.13
C ASN A 120 -0.13 12.37 3.84
N SER A 121 -0.60 11.12 3.93
CA SER A 121 -0.89 10.25 2.79
C SER A 121 -2.27 10.51 2.15
N LEU A 122 -3.04 11.48 2.68
CA LEU A 122 -4.30 11.90 2.06
C LEU A 122 -4.03 12.30 0.62
N HIS A 123 -4.72 11.65 -0.31
CA HIS A 123 -4.49 11.88 -1.73
C HIS A 123 -5.80 11.81 -2.53
N ALA A 124 -5.78 12.43 -3.70
CA ALA A 124 -6.91 12.50 -4.61
C ALA A 124 -6.47 12.40 -6.07
N GLY A 125 -7.38 11.94 -6.92
CA GLY A 125 -7.23 12.04 -8.37
C GLY A 125 -7.95 13.29 -8.88
N CYS A 126 -7.21 14.27 -9.37
CA CYS A 126 -7.79 15.48 -9.95
C CYS A 126 -8.61 15.16 -11.21
N PRO A 127 -9.64 15.97 -11.52
CA PRO A 127 -10.46 15.77 -12.71
C PRO A 127 -9.63 15.72 -13.99
N VAL A 128 -9.92 14.79 -14.89
CA VAL A 128 -9.34 14.81 -16.25
C VAL A 128 -10.00 15.94 -17.03
N ILE A 129 -9.21 16.88 -17.54
CA ILE A 129 -9.71 18.03 -18.32
C ILE A 129 -9.56 17.76 -19.82
N GLU A 130 -8.44 17.18 -20.24
CA GLU A 130 -8.17 16.89 -21.66
C GLU A 130 -7.42 15.55 -21.79
N GLY A 131 -7.93 14.66 -22.65
CA GLY A 131 -7.44 13.29 -22.82
C GLY A 131 -8.18 12.27 -21.97
N GLU A 132 -7.52 11.14 -21.67
CA GLU A 132 -8.02 10.09 -20.79
C GLU A 132 -6.92 9.60 -19.84
N LYS A 133 -7.28 9.27 -18.60
CA LYS A 133 -6.34 8.73 -17.62
C LYS A 133 -6.58 7.24 -17.45
N TRP A 134 -5.55 6.44 -17.69
CA TRP A 134 -5.48 5.05 -17.29
C TRP A 134 -4.44 4.90 -16.20
N SER A 135 -4.79 4.23 -15.11
CA SER A 135 -3.86 3.93 -14.03
C SER A 135 -4.02 2.50 -13.53
N ALA A 136 -2.92 1.93 -13.04
CA ALA A 136 -2.91 0.68 -12.33
C ALA A 136 -2.39 0.90 -10.90
N THR A 137 -3.13 0.45 -9.91
CA THR A 137 -2.78 0.56 -8.50
C THR A 137 -2.43 -0.81 -7.95
N LYS A 138 -1.28 -0.92 -7.30
CA LYS A 138 -0.88 -2.07 -6.50
C LYS A 138 -0.79 -1.63 -5.05
N TRP A 139 -1.66 -2.16 -4.20
CA TRP A 139 -1.61 -1.96 -2.77
C TRP A 139 -0.78 -3.05 -2.11
N ILE A 140 0.04 -2.66 -1.14
CA ILE A 140 0.96 -3.56 -0.45
C ILE A 140 0.60 -3.51 1.02
N HIS A 141 0.37 -4.68 1.61
CA HIS A 141 0.02 -4.89 3.01
C HIS A 141 1.26 -5.02 3.90
N VAL A 142 1.07 -4.80 5.19
CA VAL A 142 2.11 -5.06 6.21
C VAL A 142 2.43 -6.55 6.33
N ASP A 143 1.47 -7.43 6.04
CA ASP A 143 1.60 -8.90 6.11
C ASP A 143 0.99 -9.56 4.85
N SER A 144 1.20 -10.87 4.68
CA SER A 144 0.72 -11.64 3.54
C SER A 144 -0.79 -11.48 3.33
N PHE A 145 -1.16 -11.00 2.14
CA PHE A 145 -2.55 -10.82 1.71
C PHE A 145 -3.13 -12.12 1.14
N ASP A 146 -2.26 -12.96 0.56
CA ASP A 146 -2.60 -14.19 -0.18
C ASP A 146 -2.80 -15.41 0.72
N LYS A 147 -3.14 -15.23 2.00
CA LYS A 147 -3.68 -16.33 2.82
C LYS A 147 -5.05 -16.72 2.27
N THR A 148 -5.08 -17.48 1.16
CA THR A 148 -6.14 -18.44 0.93
C THR A 148 -6.30 -19.20 2.23
N LEU A 149 -7.49 -19.11 2.81
CA LEU A 149 -7.95 -19.95 3.91
C LEU A 149 -7.98 -21.39 3.40
N GLY A 150 -6.80 -21.97 3.20
CA GLY A 150 -6.62 -23.39 3.04
C GLY A 150 -7.11 -23.97 4.34
N VAL A 151 -8.28 -24.60 4.28
CA VAL A 151 -8.71 -25.60 5.25
C VAL A 151 -7.62 -26.67 5.24
N GLY A 152 -6.57 -26.43 6.02
CA GLY A 152 -5.36 -27.22 6.09
C GLY A 152 -5.60 -28.45 6.94
N ALA A 153 -6.44 -29.36 6.45
CA ALA A 153 -6.21 -30.78 6.72
C ALA A 153 -4.91 -31.17 5.99
N GLY A 154 -3.75 -30.87 6.57
CA GLY A 154 -2.47 -31.19 5.95
C GLY A 154 -1.26 -30.63 6.70
N ASN A 155 -0.69 -31.47 7.58
CA ASN A 155 0.58 -31.37 8.31
C ASN A 155 0.91 -30.07 9.06
N CYS A 156 0.83 -30.17 10.38
CA CYS A 156 1.37 -29.17 11.30
C CYS A 156 2.88 -29.02 11.15
N THR A 157 3.30 -27.87 10.64
CA THR A 157 4.71 -27.50 10.49
C THR A 157 4.88 -26.05 10.92
N ASP A 158 6.10 -25.71 11.32
CA ASP A 158 6.47 -24.32 11.56
C ASP A 158 6.86 -23.68 10.22
N GLU A 159 6.40 -22.46 9.98
CA GLU A 159 6.65 -21.69 8.77
C GLU A 159 7.94 -20.85 8.88
N ASN A 160 8.54 -20.77 10.08
CA ASN A 160 9.76 -20.01 10.34
C ASN A 160 10.82 -20.84 11.09
N GLU A 161 12.07 -20.78 10.63
CA GLU A 161 13.21 -21.45 11.27
C GLU A 161 13.50 -20.96 12.70
N SER A 162 13.06 -19.75 13.05
CA SER A 162 13.23 -19.17 14.38
C SER A 162 12.16 -19.58 15.38
N CYS A 163 11.14 -20.34 14.98
CA CYS A 163 10.01 -20.70 15.85
C CYS A 163 10.45 -21.37 17.16
N GLU A 164 11.40 -22.31 17.13
CA GLU A 164 11.92 -22.96 18.35
C GLU A 164 12.57 -21.95 19.31
N LYS A 165 13.35 -21.01 18.74
CA LYS A 165 14.03 -19.96 19.49
C LYS A 165 13.02 -19.02 20.14
N TRP A 166 12.00 -18.61 19.42
CA TRP A 166 10.94 -17.75 19.92
C TRP A 166 10.07 -18.45 20.96
N THR A 167 9.78 -19.73 20.79
CA THR A 167 9.14 -20.54 21.82
C THR A 167 9.97 -20.59 23.11
N ALA A 168 11.29 -20.73 23.00
CA ALA A 168 12.18 -20.67 24.17
C ALA A 168 12.17 -19.30 24.88
N LEU A 169 11.81 -18.23 24.16
CA LEU A 169 11.63 -16.88 24.70
C LEU A 169 10.21 -16.60 25.21
N GLY A 170 9.29 -17.57 25.15
CA GLY A 170 7.90 -17.42 25.62
C GLY A 170 6.98 -16.70 24.62
N GLU A 171 7.37 -16.61 23.35
CA GLU A 171 6.59 -15.87 22.33
C GLU A 171 5.23 -16.49 22.06
N CYS A 172 5.01 -17.78 22.35
CA CYS A 172 3.68 -18.39 22.23
C CYS A 172 2.62 -17.68 23.11
N GLN A 173 3.04 -17.06 24.23
CA GLN A 173 2.17 -16.27 25.11
C GLN A 173 2.31 -14.76 24.87
N ASN A 174 3.52 -14.28 24.53
CA ASN A 174 3.78 -12.86 24.35
C ASN A 174 3.35 -12.33 22.98
N ASN A 175 3.34 -13.19 21.96
CA ASN A 175 2.94 -12.91 20.59
C ASN A 175 2.04 -14.03 20.03
N PRO A 176 0.87 -14.26 20.65
CA PRO A 176 0.01 -15.38 20.28
C PRO A 176 -0.59 -15.23 18.88
N GLU A 177 -0.80 -14.02 18.38
CA GLU A 177 -1.35 -13.82 17.03
C GLU A 177 -0.42 -14.36 15.94
N TYR A 178 0.88 -14.08 16.03
CA TYR A 178 1.86 -14.60 15.08
C TYR A 178 2.19 -16.06 15.32
N MET A 179 2.43 -16.44 16.59
CA MET A 179 2.95 -17.77 16.94
C MET A 179 1.87 -18.86 16.86
N VAL A 180 0.66 -18.54 17.31
CA VAL A 180 -0.47 -19.48 17.48
C VAL A 180 -1.57 -19.23 16.44
N GLY A 181 -1.88 -17.96 16.21
CA GLY A 181 -2.98 -17.52 15.37
C GLY A 181 -4.36 -17.82 15.98
N SER A 182 -5.38 -17.75 15.14
CA SER A 182 -6.77 -18.03 15.49
C SER A 182 -7.27 -19.34 14.87
N PRO A 183 -8.50 -19.79 15.18
CA PRO A 183 -9.14 -20.89 14.48
C PRO A 183 -9.32 -20.64 12.96
N GLU A 184 -9.49 -19.38 12.57
CA GLU A 184 -9.68 -18.96 11.19
C GLU A 184 -8.34 -18.75 10.46
N ILE A 185 -7.32 -18.28 11.18
CA ILE A 185 -6.00 -17.97 10.61
C ILE A 185 -4.91 -18.63 11.46
N PRO A 186 -4.37 -19.78 11.04
CA PRO A 186 -3.27 -20.42 11.75
C PRO A 186 -2.04 -19.50 11.85
N GLY A 187 -1.42 -19.48 13.04
CA GLY A 187 -0.12 -18.84 13.26
C GLY A 187 1.04 -19.64 12.68
N ALA A 188 2.15 -18.96 12.49
CA ALA A 188 3.33 -19.47 11.80
C ALA A 188 4.14 -20.51 12.61
N CYS A 189 3.99 -20.54 13.93
CA CYS A 189 4.81 -21.36 14.83
C CYS A 189 3.99 -22.37 15.66
N ARG A 190 2.86 -22.83 15.12
CA ARG A 190 1.91 -23.67 15.86
C ARG A 190 2.49 -25.01 16.31
N ARG A 191 3.44 -25.58 15.55
CA ARG A 191 4.13 -26.82 15.91
C ARG A 191 5.08 -26.58 17.08
N SER A 192 5.91 -25.55 17.01
CA SER A 192 6.80 -25.16 18.11
C SER A 192 6.01 -24.76 19.37
N CYS A 193 4.83 -24.16 19.21
CA CYS A 193 3.90 -23.87 20.31
C CYS A 193 3.06 -25.08 20.77
N LYS A 194 3.25 -26.27 20.19
CA LYS A 194 2.59 -27.53 20.57
C LYS A 194 1.06 -27.51 20.46
N LEU A 195 0.54 -26.79 19.48
CA LEU A 195 -0.90 -26.70 19.19
C LEU A 195 -1.33 -27.69 18.11
N CYS A 196 -0.34 -28.23 17.44
CA CYS A 196 -0.31 -29.42 16.64
C CYS A 196 1.17 -29.86 16.60
#